data_AF-A0A485AW75-F1
#
_entry.id   AF-A0A485AW75-F1
#
_cell.length_a   1.000
_cell.length_b   1.000
_cell.length_c   1.000
_cell.angle_alpha   90.00
_cell.angle_beta   90.00
_cell.angle_gamma   90.00
#
_symmetry.space_group_name_H-M   'P 1'
#
loop_
_entity.id
_entity.type
_entity.pdbx_description
1 polymer ?
#
loop_
_entity_poly.entity_id
_entity_poly.type
_entity_poly.pdbx_seq_one_letter_code
_entity_poly.pdbx_strand_id
1 'polypeptide(L)'
;MQFTRLANGGSTLALQILAQAIEPAHYYTRQHLKFQANNYHQFEPLNRLADALPPESDTVRSLDRWAERLISDAEDNESADALRHVFTRWQNNTADALALTESSYQLAAIGPVVQQVDKLATLGLRLTDLVARQGTLDDKEYASVQAQLDEAAKTQDELVIAAVYPLEKLLRATKVE
;
A
#
# COMPACT_ATOMS: atom_id res chain seq x y z
N MET A 1 -15.99 -6.33 -12.84
CA MET A 1 -15.67 -6.48 -14.27
C MET A 1 -14.17 -6.46 -14.53
N GLN A 2 -13.42 -5.41 -14.16
CA GLN A 2 -11.97 -5.35 -14.45
C GLN A 2 -11.13 -6.34 -13.63
N PHE A 3 -11.33 -6.46 -12.31
CA PHE A 3 -10.60 -7.45 -11.51
C PHE A 3 -10.84 -8.90 -11.93
N THR A 4 -12.06 -9.25 -12.37
CA THR A 4 -12.40 -10.61 -12.83
C THR A 4 -11.53 -11.03 -14.02
N ARG A 5 -11.27 -10.10 -14.94
CA ARG A 5 -10.40 -10.32 -16.10
C ARG A 5 -8.92 -10.37 -15.68
N LEU A 6 -8.48 -9.49 -14.79
CA LEU A 6 -7.10 -9.51 -14.26
C LEU A 6 -6.78 -10.82 -13.53
N ALA A 7 -7.76 -11.36 -12.79
CA ALA A 7 -7.68 -12.64 -12.10
C ALA A 7 -7.89 -13.86 -13.03
N ASN A 8 -7.94 -13.65 -14.35
CA ASN A 8 -8.15 -14.69 -15.37
C ASN A 8 -9.35 -15.62 -15.09
N GLY A 9 -10.47 -15.04 -14.61
CA GLY A 9 -11.68 -15.79 -14.24
C GLY A 9 -11.65 -16.45 -12.86
N GLY A 10 -10.55 -16.32 -12.12
CA GLY A 10 -10.42 -16.75 -10.73
C GLY A 10 -11.04 -15.78 -9.71
N SER A 11 -10.79 -16.06 -8.42
CA SER A 11 -11.22 -15.19 -7.33
C SER A 11 -10.57 -13.80 -7.42
N THR A 12 -11.37 -12.75 -7.27
CA THR A 12 -10.88 -11.36 -7.29
C THR A 12 -10.50 -10.85 -5.90
N LEU A 13 -10.72 -11.64 -4.84
CA LEU A 13 -10.56 -11.19 -3.47
C LEU A 13 -9.15 -10.69 -3.20
N ALA A 14 -8.13 -11.39 -3.69
CA ALA A 14 -6.75 -11.00 -3.42
C ALA A 14 -6.37 -9.66 -4.07
N LEU A 15 -6.91 -9.36 -5.26
CA LEU A 15 -6.76 -8.05 -5.91
C LEU A 15 -7.54 -6.97 -5.19
N GLN A 16 -8.74 -7.28 -4.68
CA GLN A 16 -9.54 -6.34 -3.91
C GLN A 16 -8.88 -5.98 -2.57
N ILE A 17 -8.22 -6.93 -1.92
CA ILE A 17 -7.46 -6.66 -0.69
C ILE A 17 -6.20 -5.87 -1.01
N LEU A 18 -5.44 -6.24 -2.04
CA LEU A 18 -4.27 -5.48 -2.47
C LEU A 18 -4.64 -4.02 -2.82
N ALA A 19 -5.76 -3.82 -3.51
CA ALA A 19 -6.30 -2.51 -3.89
C ALA A 19 -6.58 -1.59 -2.69
N GLN A 20 -6.67 -2.12 -1.47
CA GLN A 20 -6.82 -1.30 -0.27
C GLN A 20 -5.56 -0.50 0.05
N ALA A 21 -4.38 -0.96 -0.36
CA ALA A 21 -3.09 -0.34 -0.03
C ALA A 21 -2.53 0.57 -1.15
N ILE A 22 -3.09 0.50 -2.35
CA ILE A 22 -2.53 1.08 -3.57
C ILE A 22 -3.52 2.00 -4.28
N GLU A 23 -2.98 2.95 -5.03
CA GLU A 23 -3.73 3.89 -5.86
C GLU A 23 -3.05 3.98 -7.23
N PRO A 24 -3.77 4.40 -8.30
CA PRO A 24 -3.11 4.83 -9.53
C PRO A 24 -2.16 6.00 -9.22
N ALA A 25 -1.03 6.09 -9.91
CA ALA A 25 -0.16 7.26 -9.76
C ALA A 25 -0.94 8.55 -10.10
N HIS A 26 -0.80 9.57 -9.24
CA HIS A 26 -1.62 10.77 -9.31
C HIS A 26 -1.17 11.75 -10.40
N TYR A 27 -2.07 12.68 -10.74
CA TYR A 27 -1.85 13.76 -11.69
C TYR A 27 -1.35 13.26 -13.05
N TYR A 28 -0.38 13.97 -13.64
CA TYR A 28 0.17 13.67 -14.95
C TYR A 28 1.20 12.54 -14.96
N THR A 29 1.48 11.92 -13.80
CA THR A 29 2.53 10.91 -13.66
C THR A 29 2.26 9.70 -14.54
N ARG A 30 1.01 9.21 -14.60
CA ARG A 30 0.66 8.07 -15.45
C ARG A 30 0.82 8.37 -16.94
N GLN A 31 0.36 9.54 -17.39
CA GLN A 31 0.54 9.94 -18.79
C GLN A 31 2.03 10.07 -19.12
N HIS A 32 2.83 10.62 -18.20
CA HIS A 32 4.27 10.75 -18.39
C HIS A 32 4.98 9.39 -18.47
N LEU A 33 4.64 8.43 -17.59
CA LEU A 33 5.18 7.07 -17.64
C LEU A 33 4.80 6.35 -18.94
N LYS A 34 3.54 6.48 -19.38
CA LYS A 34 3.10 5.96 -20.69
C LYS A 34 3.89 6.58 -21.84
N PHE A 35 4.15 7.88 -21.79
CA PHE A 35 4.94 8.57 -22.81
C PHE A 35 6.38 8.05 -22.85
N GLN A 36 7.03 7.90 -21.69
CA GLN A 36 8.39 7.34 -21.58
C GLN A 36 8.47 5.90 -22.10
N ALA A 37 7.41 5.10 -21.89
CA ALA A 37 7.29 3.74 -22.40
C ALA A 37 6.86 3.66 -23.89
N ASN A 38 6.72 4.79 -24.59
CA ASN A 38 6.21 4.89 -25.95
C ASN A 38 4.77 4.34 -26.13
N ASN A 39 3.98 4.38 -25.06
CA ASN A 39 2.61 3.89 -24.94
C ASN A 39 1.58 5.02 -24.79
N TYR A 40 1.96 6.28 -25.06
CA TYR A 40 1.05 7.42 -25.00
C TYR A 40 0.32 7.62 -26.33
N HIS A 41 -0.58 6.69 -26.65
CA HIS A 41 -1.40 6.73 -27.86
C HIS A 41 -2.76 6.07 -27.66
N GLN A 42 -3.70 6.32 -28.58
CA GLN A 42 -5.10 5.85 -28.48
C GLN A 42 -5.26 4.32 -28.47
N PHE A 43 -4.25 3.58 -28.91
CA PHE A 43 -4.26 2.11 -28.94
C PHE A 43 -3.70 1.45 -27.67
N GLU A 44 -3.25 2.22 -26.66
CA GLU A 44 -2.73 1.63 -25.42
C GLU A 44 -3.88 0.96 -24.67
N PRO A 45 -3.79 -0.35 -24.38
CA PRO A 45 -4.86 -1.03 -23.69
C PRO A 45 -5.00 -0.52 -22.24
N LEU A 46 -6.22 -0.12 -21.88
CA LEU A 46 -6.56 0.29 -20.50
C LEU A 46 -7.00 -0.92 -19.69
N ASN A 47 -6.06 -1.83 -19.47
CA ASN A 47 -6.30 -3.12 -18.86
C ASN A 47 -5.35 -3.49 -17.73
N ARG A 48 -4.54 -2.54 -17.24
CA ARG A 48 -3.62 -2.74 -16.11
C ARG A 48 -4.37 -2.70 -14.79
N LEU A 49 -3.69 -3.07 -13.70
CA LEU A 49 -4.23 -2.91 -12.35
C LEU A 49 -4.59 -1.45 -12.05
N ALA A 50 -3.72 -0.50 -12.45
CA ALA A 50 -3.97 0.94 -12.28
C ALA A 50 -5.24 1.46 -13.00
N ASP A 51 -5.74 0.75 -14.01
CA ASP A 51 -7.00 1.09 -14.72
C ASP A 51 -8.25 0.52 -14.03
N ALA A 52 -8.07 -0.35 -13.04
CA ALA A 52 -9.15 -0.98 -12.28
C ALA A 52 -9.38 -0.36 -10.89
N LEU A 53 -8.46 0.51 -10.45
CA LEU A 53 -8.50 1.12 -9.12
C LEU A 53 -9.31 2.42 -9.10
N PRO A 54 -9.96 2.76 -7.98
CA PRO A 54 -10.45 4.11 -7.74
C PRO A 54 -9.28 5.12 -7.65
N PRO A 55 -9.54 6.42 -7.81
CA PRO A 55 -8.51 7.45 -7.68
C PRO A 55 -7.94 7.57 -6.25
N GLU A 56 -8.72 7.23 -5.22
CA GLU A 56 -8.29 7.21 -3.83
C GLU A 56 -8.78 5.93 -3.15
N SER A 57 -8.01 5.41 -2.19
CA SER A 57 -8.37 4.27 -1.35
C SER A 57 -9.07 4.74 -0.06
N ASP A 58 -10.34 4.37 0.08
CA ASP A 58 -11.09 4.57 1.34
C ASP A 58 -10.43 3.88 2.55
N THR A 59 -9.70 2.79 2.31
CA THR A 59 -8.97 2.10 3.37
C THR A 59 -7.77 2.91 3.82
N VAL A 60 -6.99 3.50 2.89
CA VAL A 60 -5.87 4.40 3.25
C VAL A 60 -6.37 5.64 3.97
N ARG A 61 -7.48 6.24 3.52
CA ARG A 61 -8.12 7.37 4.23
C ARG A 61 -8.58 7.00 5.65
N SER A 62 -8.95 5.74 5.87
CA SER A 62 -9.34 5.26 7.20
C SER A 62 -8.12 4.97 8.08
N LEU A 63 -7.08 4.32 7.55
CA LEU A 63 -5.78 4.13 8.21
C LEU A 63 -5.22 5.45 8.70
N ASP A 64 -5.30 6.48 7.87
CA ASP A 64 -4.83 7.81 8.20
C ASP A 64 -5.55 8.43 9.41
N ARG A 65 -6.89 8.37 9.41
CA ARG A 65 -7.69 8.87 10.53
C ARG A 65 -7.45 8.07 11.83
N TRP A 66 -7.29 6.76 11.73
CA TRP A 66 -6.97 5.92 12.89
C TRP A 66 -5.56 6.20 13.40
N ALA A 67 -4.58 6.42 12.52
CA ALA A 67 -3.24 6.83 12.91
C ALA A 67 -3.26 8.18 13.63
N GLU A 68 -3.96 9.19 13.11
CA GLU A 68 -4.09 10.50 13.79
C GLU A 68 -4.71 10.38 15.17
N ARG A 69 -5.80 9.61 15.30
CA ARG A 69 -6.46 9.37 16.58
C ARG A 69 -5.54 8.67 17.58
N LEU A 70 -4.86 7.60 17.16
CA LEU A 70 -3.94 6.85 18.02
C LEU A 70 -2.72 7.68 18.45
N ILE A 71 -2.21 8.54 17.56
CA ILE A 71 -1.12 9.46 17.90
C ILE A 71 -1.58 10.52 18.92
N SER A 72 -2.82 10.99 18.79
CA SER A 72 -3.40 11.96 19.72
C SER A 72 -3.77 11.33 21.08
N ASP A 73 -4.14 10.05 21.09
CA ASP A 73 -4.53 9.29 22.26
C ASP A 73 -4.05 7.84 22.12
N ALA A 74 -2.94 7.51 22.80
CA ALA A 74 -2.36 6.17 22.75
C ALA A 74 -3.26 5.09 23.36
N GLU A 75 -4.28 5.47 24.15
CA GLU A 75 -5.28 4.55 24.70
C GLU A 75 -6.48 4.31 23.76
N ASP A 76 -6.49 4.90 22.56
CA ASP A 76 -7.49 4.63 21.51
C ASP A 76 -7.27 3.22 20.91
N ASN A 77 -7.69 2.22 21.69
CA ASN A 77 -7.62 0.81 21.33
C ASN A 77 -8.46 0.49 20.10
N GLU A 78 -9.54 1.24 19.83
CA GLU A 78 -10.35 1.07 18.62
C GLU A 78 -9.50 1.36 17.37
N SER A 79 -8.78 2.48 17.38
CA SER A 79 -7.88 2.86 16.29
C SER A 79 -6.71 1.89 16.15
N ALA A 80 -6.10 1.48 17.27
CA ALA A 80 -5.00 0.50 17.26
C ALA A 80 -5.45 -0.86 16.68
N ASP A 81 -6.60 -1.37 17.10
CA ASP A 81 -7.11 -2.66 16.62
C ASP A 81 -7.56 -2.59 15.16
N ALA A 82 -8.14 -1.47 14.72
CA ALA A 82 -8.47 -1.26 13.31
C ALA A 82 -7.23 -1.25 12.41
N LEU A 83 -6.16 -0.55 12.82
CA LEU A 83 -4.86 -0.55 12.14
C LEU A 83 -4.29 -1.97 12.06
N ARG A 84 -4.22 -2.68 13.20
CA ARG A 84 -3.74 -4.07 13.26
C ARG A 84 -4.53 -4.99 12.34
N HIS A 85 -5.86 -4.89 12.37
CA HIS A 85 -6.73 -5.71 11.54
C HIS A 85 -6.43 -5.56 10.05
N VAL A 86 -6.28 -4.32 9.57
CA VAL A 86 -5.97 -4.06 8.15
C VAL A 86 -4.58 -4.58 7.78
N PHE A 87 -3.56 -4.31 8.59
CA PHE A 87 -2.20 -4.78 8.27
C PHE A 87 -2.08 -6.30 8.32
N THR A 88 -2.68 -6.98 9.32
CA THR A 88 -2.73 -8.44 9.35
C THR A 88 -3.47 -9.01 8.14
N ARG A 89 -4.57 -8.37 7.73
CA ARG A 89 -5.30 -8.79 6.52
C ARG A 89 -4.43 -8.69 5.26
N TRP A 90 -3.59 -7.65 5.14
CA TRP A 90 -2.68 -7.50 4.02
C TRP A 90 -1.57 -8.56 4.01
N GLN A 91 -0.96 -8.85 5.16
CA GLN A 91 0.03 -9.95 5.27
C GLN A 91 -0.57 -11.31 4.88
N ASN A 92 -1.78 -11.60 5.37
CA ASN A 92 -2.47 -12.85 5.06
C ASN A 92 -2.86 -12.97 3.58
N ASN A 93 -2.89 -11.85 2.85
CA ASN A 93 -3.22 -11.80 1.42
C ASN A 93 -2.00 -12.02 0.50
N THR A 94 -0.78 -11.91 1.03
CA THR A 94 0.45 -11.86 0.24
C THR A 94 0.62 -13.08 -0.67
N ALA A 95 0.43 -14.29 -0.14
CA ALA A 95 0.60 -15.52 -0.92
C ALA A 95 -0.39 -15.61 -2.09
N ASP A 96 -1.67 -15.33 -1.84
CA ASP A 96 -2.72 -15.37 -2.86
C ASP A 96 -2.50 -14.28 -3.93
N ALA A 97 -2.08 -13.08 -3.52
CA ALA A 97 -1.76 -12.01 -4.44
C ALA A 97 -0.55 -12.35 -5.33
N LEU A 98 0.52 -12.93 -4.77
CA LEU A 98 1.69 -13.37 -5.53
C LEU A 98 1.32 -14.46 -6.55
N ALA A 99 0.50 -15.44 -6.17
CA ALA A 99 0.04 -16.47 -7.09
C ALA A 99 -0.72 -15.88 -8.30
N LEU A 100 -1.46 -14.79 -8.11
CA LEU A 100 -2.09 -14.07 -9.23
C LEU A 100 -1.07 -13.38 -10.14
N THR A 101 0.03 -12.86 -9.59
CA THR A 101 1.10 -12.23 -10.40
C THR A 101 1.82 -13.26 -11.28
N GLU A 102 1.92 -14.50 -10.83
CA GLU A 102 2.57 -15.60 -11.57
C GLU A 102 1.65 -16.22 -12.64
N SER A 103 0.34 -16.16 -12.43
CA SER A 103 -0.67 -16.81 -13.28
C SER A 103 -1.32 -15.87 -14.32
N SER A 104 -1.05 -14.56 -14.25
CA SER A 104 -1.62 -13.56 -15.15
C SER A 104 -0.54 -12.66 -15.73
N TYR A 105 -0.37 -12.67 -17.05
CA TYR A 105 0.58 -11.81 -17.77
C TYR A 105 0.36 -10.32 -17.44
N GLN A 106 -0.90 -9.89 -17.28
CA GLN A 106 -1.26 -8.51 -16.95
C GLN A 106 -0.83 -8.11 -15.53
N LEU A 107 -0.57 -9.08 -14.66
CA LEU A 107 -0.17 -8.88 -13.28
C LEU A 107 1.31 -9.23 -13.03
N ALA A 108 2.04 -9.72 -14.03
CA ALA A 108 3.44 -10.13 -13.85
C ALA A 108 4.34 -8.99 -13.32
N ALA A 109 4.03 -7.75 -13.70
CA ALA A 109 4.80 -6.57 -13.27
C ALA A 109 4.50 -6.10 -11.83
N ILE A 110 3.41 -6.56 -11.21
CA ILE A 110 2.98 -6.10 -9.88
C ILE A 110 3.56 -6.93 -8.72
N GLY A 111 4.31 -8.00 -9.00
CA GLY A 111 4.95 -8.85 -7.98
C GLY A 111 5.72 -8.07 -6.91
N PRO A 112 6.60 -7.11 -7.27
CA PRO A 112 7.29 -6.31 -6.25
C PRO A 112 6.36 -5.37 -5.48
N VAL A 113 5.26 -4.87 -6.07
CA VAL A 113 4.26 -4.08 -5.32
C VAL A 113 3.63 -4.92 -4.21
N VAL A 114 3.29 -6.19 -4.48
CA VAL A 114 2.75 -7.12 -3.47
C VAL A 114 3.75 -7.33 -2.33
N GLN A 115 5.03 -7.55 -2.65
CA GLN A 115 6.08 -7.72 -1.64
C GLN A 115 6.30 -6.46 -0.80
N GLN A 116 6.21 -5.28 -1.41
CA GLN A 116 6.33 -4.03 -0.68
C GLN A 116 5.14 -3.81 0.25
N VAL A 117 3.90 -4.11 -0.18
CA VAL A 117 2.72 -4.04 0.69
C VAL A 117 2.84 -4.97 1.90
N ASP A 118 3.38 -6.18 1.74
CA ASP A 118 3.66 -7.12 2.84
C ASP A 118 4.67 -6.56 3.86
N LYS A 119 5.77 -5.98 3.37
CA LYS A 119 6.77 -5.32 4.22
C LYS A 119 6.16 -4.13 4.96
N LEU A 120 5.38 -3.30 4.27
CA LEU A 120 4.70 -2.16 4.86
C LEU A 120 3.64 -2.57 5.89
N ALA A 121 2.93 -3.67 5.66
CA ALA A 121 2.00 -4.22 6.64
C ALA A 121 2.75 -4.68 7.92
N THR A 122 3.91 -5.31 7.76
CA THR A 122 4.78 -5.67 8.89
C THR A 122 5.25 -4.44 9.67
N LEU A 123 5.68 -3.39 8.96
CA LEU A 123 6.05 -2.12 9.59
C LEU A 123 4.84 -1.46 10.26
N GLY A 124 3.67 -1.51 9.65
CA GLY A 124 2.43 -0.95 10.19
C GLY A 124 2.02 -1.58 11.51
N LEU A 125 2.09 -2.91 11.63
CA LEU A 125 1.88 -3.61 12.90
C LEU A 125 2.87 -3.13 13.96
N ARG A 126 4.17 -3.12 13.63
CA ARG A 126 5.23 -2.69 14.55
C ARG A 126 5.03 -1.25 15.01
N LEU A 127 4.76 -0.32 14.10
CA LEU A 127 4.60 1.09 14.41
C LEU A 127 3.30 1.35 15.20
N THR A 128 2.21 0.65 14.87
CA THR A 128 0.96 0.72 15.64
C THR A 128 1.18 0.32 17.10
N ASP A 129 1.85 -0.82 17.32
CA ASP A 129 2.16 -1.29 18.68
C ASP A 129 3.11 -0.35 19.41
N LEU A 130 4.05 0.27 18.69
CA LEU A 130 5.00 1.20 19.27
C LEU A 130 4.32 2.49 19.72
N VAL A 131 3.44 3.08 18.90
CA VAL A 131 2.67 4.27 19.26
C VAL A 131 1.71 3.97 20.42
N ALA A 132 0.97 2.85 20.37
CA ALA A 132 0.01 2.48 21.41
C ALA A 132 0.67 2.27 22.80
N ARG A 133 1.93 1.84 22.84
CA ARG A 133 2.70 1.71 24.09
C ARG A 133 3.56 2.93 24.42
N GLN A 134 3.40 4.02 23.68
CA GLN A 134 4.19 5.26 23.80
C GLN A 134 5.71 5.01 23.74
N GLY A 135 6.13 4.05 22.93
CA GLY A 135 7.54 3.73 22.73
C GLY A 135 8.15 4.54 21.59
N THR A 136 9.47 4.51 21.52
CA THR A 136 10.25 5.22 20.52
C THR A 136 11.22 4.29 19.78
N LEU A 137 11.70 4.73 18.62
CA LEU A 137 12.79 4.12 17.87
C LEU A 137 14.07 4.94 18.06
N ASP A 138 15.21 4.27 18.11
CA ASP A 138 16.49 4.97 18.01
C ASP A 138 16.72 5.56 16.60
N ASP A 139 17.68 6.47 16.47
CA ASP A 139 17.95 7.17 15.20
C ASP A 139 18.27 6.23 14.03
N LYS A 140 18.96 5.11 14.31
CA LYS A 140 19.36 4.15 13.28
C LYS A 140 18.15 3.35 12.80
N GLU A 141 17.31 2.91 13.72
CA GLU A 141 16.07 2.23 13.42
C GLU A 141 15.10 3.15 12.68
N TYR A 142 14.91 4.39 13.16
CA TYR A 142 14.07 5.38 12.51
C TYR A 142 14.51 5.62 11.07
N ALA A 143 15.80 5.87 10.85
CA ALA A 143 16.35 6.08 9.50
C ALA A 143 16.17 4.85 8.59
N SER A 144 16.29 3.64 9.15
CA SER A 144 16.06 2.40 8.41
C SER A 144 14.59 2.20 8.02
N VAL A 145 13.65 2.57 8.89
CA VAL A 145 12.21 2.52 8.55
C VAL A 145 11.87 3.61 7.54
N GLN A 146 12.36 4.83 7.71
CA GLN A 146 12.15 5.92 6.76
C GLN A 146 12.64 5.54 5.35
N ALA A 147 13.84 4.97 5.23
CA ALA A 147 14.37 4.55 3.93
C ALA A 147 13.51 3.47 3.26
N GLN A 148 12.87 2.59 4.04
CA GLN A 148 11.93 1.59 3.50
C GLN A 148 10.63 2.24 3.01
N LEU A 149 10.12 3.24 3.72
CA LEU A 149 8.96 4.04 3.31
C LEU A 149 9.27 4.84 2.03
N ASP A 150 10.43 5.49 1.97
CA ASP A 150 10.89 6.25 0.80
C ASP A 150 11.01 5.37 -0.44
N GLU A 151 11.53 4.15 -0.29
CA GLU A 151 11.60 3.18 -1.39
C GLU A 151 10.19 2.78 -1.86
N ALA A 152 9.28 2.51 -0.93
CA ALA A 152 7.91 2.10 -1.23
C ALA A 152 7.04 3.26 -1.79
N ALA A 153 7.43 4.51 -1.56
CA ALA A 153 6.76 5.70 -2.10
C ALA A 153 6.96 5.86 -3.62
N LYS A 154 7.95 5.18 -4.19
CA LYS A 154 8.22 5.26 -5.64
C LYS A 154 7.08 4.65 -6.44
N THR A 155 6.80 5.26 -7.60
CA THR A 155 5.81 4.73 -8.53
C THR A 155 6.32 3.45 -9.18
N GLN A 156 5.46 2.43 -9.26
CA GLN A 156 5.74 1.17 -9.94
C GLN A 156 4.53 0.73 -10.76
N ASP A 157 4.73 0.41 -12.04
CA ASP A 157 3.65 -0.01 -12.96
C ASP A 157 2.43 0.94 -12.94
N GLU A 158 2.68 2.26 -12.97
CA GLU A 158 1.65 3.29 -12.86
C GLU A 158 0.85 3.30 -11.54
N LEU A 159 1.34 2.60 -10.51
CA LEU A 159 0.76 2.53 -9.17
C LEU A 159 1.63 3.23 -8.14
N VAL A 160 1.01 3.72 -7.07
CA VAL A 160 1.67 4.14 -5.84
C VAL A 160 1.14 3.31 -4.68
N ILE A 161 1.98 3.04 -3.69
CA ILE A 161 1.54 2.41 -2.44
C ILE A 161 1.11 3.51 -1.48
N ALA A 162 -0.15 3.92 -1.59
CA ALA A 162 -0.73 5.02 -0.83
C ALA A 162 -0.68 4.80 0.69
N ALA A 163 -0.58 3.54 1.14
CA ALA A 163 -0.39 3.19 2.55
C ALA A 163 0.92 3.73 3.17
N VAL A 164 1.89 4.20 2.37
CA VAL A 164 3.12 4.84 2.89
C VAL A 164 2.80 6.06 3.74
N TYR A 165 1.85 6.89 3.32
CA TYR A 165 1.48 8.14 4.01
C TYR A 165 1.02 7.96 5.48
N PRO A 166 0.04 7.09 5.81
CA PRO A 166 -0.32 6.87 7.21
C PRO A 166 0.81 6.21 8.02
N LEU A 167 1.66 5.39 7.37
CA LEU A 167 2.83 4.79 8.03
C LEU A 167 3.90 5.83 8.37
N GLU A 168 4.13 6.83 7.52
CA GLU A 168 5.01 7.96 7.84
C GLU A 168 4.51 8.74 9.05
N LYS A 169 3.19 8.94 9.20
CA LYS A 169 2.62 9.58 10.40
C LYS A 169 2.91 8.77 11.65
N LEU A 170 2.66 7.46 11.63
CA LEU A 170 2.97 6.58 12.75
C LEU A 170 4.48 6.59 13.06
N LEU A 171 5.35 6.54 12.05
CA LEU A 171 6.80 6.60 12.24
C LEU A 171 7.21 7.91 12.94
N ARG A 172 6.72 9.07 12.48
CA ARG A 172 7.05 10.37 13.07
C ARG A 172 6.70 10.44 14.56
N ALA A 173 5.61 9.80 14.98
CA ALA A 173 5.19 9.74 16.38
C ALA A 173 6.10 8.87 17.28
N THR A 174 7.05 8.14 16.70
CA THR A 174 7.98 7.24 17.42
C THR A 174 9.39 7.79 17.51
N LYS A 175 9.63 9.03 17.07
CA LYS A 175 10.96 9.65 17.10
C LYS A 175 11.33 10.04 18.54
N VAL A 176 12.58 9.78 18.95
CA VAL A 176 13.15 10.31 20.20
C VAL A 176 13.39 11.82 20.03
N GLU A 177 12.99 12.61 21.02
CA GLU A 177 13.32 14.05 21.11
C GLU A 177 14.79 14.28 21.47
#